data_AF-R6S897-F1
#
_entry.id   AF-R6S897-F1
#
_cell.length_a   1.000
_cell.length_b   1.000
_cell.length_c   1.000
_cell.angle_alpha   90.00
_cell.angle_beta   90.00
_cell.angle_gamma   90.00
#
_symmetry.space_group_name_H-M   'P 1'
#
loop_
_entity.id
_entity.type
_entity.pdbx_description
1 polymer ?
#
loop_
_entity_poly.entity_id
_entity_poly.type
_entity_poly.pdbx_seq_one_letter_code
_entity_poly.pdbx_strand_id
1 'polypeptide(L)'
;MKDRNIKTKIKEDWEYLITHFTPEYIENNMSKEEYVIGTGADNSFCYLVEVGLKELGDIRGATSAKFGIWFGTHGKDKKRKFRTINKFSSKGDEDEAFDNIKHALAKLIRESKQLSEFKNLKSPLSNMFKYKIMYLYNPNIMLPSFVKEDLFHFEEKLGFKPSQSYEKAQKQLIIYKRSKFPNGANHDFMAKLYAEYGRYNIDQIKSVNESFDDKLNKTISKNKKDPKDEYITHKEPRLKPKKVEDVYYYPRNPKMAAYALKNAQHKCENNSEHECFIRRSNDMPYTEVHHLIPLCYYDEFDEVSLDVPENIVSLCSNCHNEIHYGKNADQIITKLYNERKEKLLEAGIDISLEELLEMYHKLNKHE
;
A
#
# COMPACT_ATOMS: atom_id res chain seq x y z
N MET A 1 30.03 -7.27 -14.89
CA MET A 1 28.94 -6.27 -15.01
C MET A 1 29.58 -4.90 -14.90
N LYS A 2 29.36 -4.01 -15.89
CA LYS A 2 29.84 -2.62 -15.81
C LYS A 2 29.17 -1.95 -14.61
N ASP A 3 29.93 -1.26 -13.77
CA ASP A 3 29.39 -0.29 -12.82
C ASP A 3 28.37 0.57 -13.57
N ARG A 4 27.10 0.47 -13.20
CA ARG A 4 26.06 1.33 -13.78
C ARG A 4 26.21 2.69 -13.12
N ASN A 5 27.21 3.44 -13.58
CA ASN A 5 27.32 4.84 -13.22
C ASN A 5 25.98 5.52 -13.50
N ILE A 6 25.38 6.10 -12.45
CA ILE A 6 24.18 6.93 -12.57
C ILE A 6 24.42 7.92 -13.71
N LYS A 7 23.48 7.98 -14.66
CA LYS A 7 23.57 8.90 -15.80
C LYS A 7 23.73 10.34 -15.30
N THR A 8 24.52 11.15 -16.01
CA THR A 8 24.79 12.55 -15.64
C THR A 8 23.51 13.32 -15.34
N LYS A 9 22.50 13.22 -16.21
CA LYS A 9 21.18 13.86 -16.01
C LYS A 9 20.52 13.48 -14.69
N ILE A 10 20.60 12.22 -14.26
CA ILE A 10 20.01 11.76 -12.99
C ILE A 10 20.77 12.37 -11.80
N LYS A 11 22.09 12.57 -11.91
CA LYS A 11 22.87 13.26 -10.87
C LYS A 11 22.47 14.73 -10.78
N GLU A 12 22.35 15.41 -11.93
CA GLU A 12 21.90 16.81 -12.01
C GLU A 12 20.49 16.99 -11.44
N ASP A 13 19.55 16.10 -11.80
CA ASP A 13 18.18 16.13 -11.28
C ASP A 13 18.14 15.86 -9.77
N TRP A 14 19.02 14.98 -9.28
CA TRP A 14 19.08 14.66 -7.85
C TRP A 14 19.66 15.84 -7.07
N GLU A 15 20.74 16.44 -7.57
CA GLU A 15 21.33 17.64 -7.01
C GLU A 15 20.36 18.82 -7.03
N TYR A 16 19.67 19.06 -8.14
CA TYR A 16 18.61 20.07 -8.23
C TYR A 16 17.51 19.83 -7.20
N LEU A 17 17.01 18.60 -7.06
CA LEU A 17 15.98 18.28 -6.08
C LEU A 17 16.40 18.68 -4.66
N ILE A 18 17.58 18.23 -4.21
CA ILE A 18 18.01 18.41 -2.81
C ILE A 18 18.47 19.84 -2.50
N THR A 19 18.90 20.60 -3.51
CA THR A 19 19.37 21.98 -3.35
C THR A 19 18.24 23.01 -3.50
N HIS A 20 17.30 22.78 -4.41
CA HIS A 20 16.18 23.68 -4.66
C HIS A 20 15.05 23.45 -3.65
N PHE A 21 14.59 22.20 -3.50
CA PHE A 21 13.50 21.85 -2.59
C PHE A 21 14.02 21.59 -1.18
N THR A 22 14.57 22.63 -0.55
CA THR A 22 14.92 22.61 0.87
C THR A 22 13.66 22.56 1.75
N PRO A 23 13.72 22.07 3.01
CA PRO A 23 12.58 22.13 3.91
C PRO A 23 11.99 23.54 4.06
N GLU A 24 12.85 24.55 4.13
CA GLU A 24 12.47 25.97 4.26
C GLU A 24 11.77 26.48 3.00
N TYR A 25 12.23 26.09 1.82
CA TYR A 25 11.58 26.42 0.56
C TYR A 25 10.23 25.68 0.41
N ILE A 26 10.21 24.39 0.71
CA ILE A 26 9.00 23.55 0.68
C ILE A 26 7.90 24.16 1.55
N GLU A 27 8.22 24.59 2.76
CA GLU A 27 7.23 25.09 3.73
C GLU A 27 6.69 26.47 3.32
N ASN A 28 7.58 27.38 2.92
CA ASN A 28 7.27 28.81 2.81
C ASN A 28 7.07 29.33 1.39
N ASN A 29 7.62 28.68 0.36
CA ASN A 29 7.73 29.27 -0.98
C ASN A 29 7.19 28.38 -2.11
N MET A 30 7.25 27.06 -1.95
CA MET A 30 6.84 26.13 -3.01
C MET A 30 5.35 26.28 -3.35
N SER A 31 5.06 26.47 -4.64
CA SER A 31 3.71 26.49 -5.19
C SER A 31 3.13 25.09 -5.45
N LYS A 32 1.81 25.00 -5.65
CA LYS A 32 1.16 23.73 -6.03
C LYS A 32 1.71 23.20 -7.35
N GLU A 33 1.96 24.08 -8.32
CA GLU A 33 2.48 23.77 -9.64
C GLU A 33 3.91 23.21 -9.59
N GLU A 34 4.74 23.74 -8.70
CA GLU A 34 6.10 23.24 -8.46
C GLU A 34 6.10 21.90 -7.71
N TYR A 35 5.03 21.58 -6.99
CA TYR A 35 4.91 20.32 -6.26
C TYR A 35 4.39 19.17 -7.14
N VAL A 36 3.25 19.38 -7.81
CA VAL A 36 2.45 18.28 -8.37
C VAL A 36 3.06 17.64 -9.61
N ILE A 37 2.68 16.38 -9.86
CA ILE A 37 2.85 15.75 -11.17
C ILE A 37 1.65 16.06 -12.09
N GLY A 38 1.87 15.94 -13.40
CA GLY A 38 0.79 15.89 -14.39
C GLY A 38 0.47 17.23 -15.04
N THR A 39 1.16 18.32 -14.70
CA THR A 39 1.09 19.61 -15.41
C THR A 39 1.77 19.56 -16.78
N GLY A 40 2.79 18.71 -16.94
CA GLY A 40 3.68 18.65 -18.10
C GLY A 40 5.09 19.16 -17.79
N ALA A 41 5.29 19.78 -16.62
CA ALA A 41 6.62 20.14 -16.12
C ALA A 41 7.45 18.90 -15.80
N ASP A 42 8.73 18.92 -16.17
CA ASP A 42 9.71 17.86 -15.93
C ASP A 42 10.68 18.19 -14.78
N ASN A 43 10.39 19.25 -14.03
CA ASN A 43 11.18 19.72 -12.90
C ASN A 43 10.35 19.94 -11.63
N SER A 44 9.06 19.58 -11.62
CA SER A 44 8.27 19.63 -10.39
C SER A 44 8.75 18.57 -9.39
N PHE A 45 8.52 18.79 -8.11
CA PHE A 45 8.95 17.91 -7.03
C PHE A 45 8.51 16.46 -7.24
N CYS A 46 7.21 16.23 -7.44
CA CYS A 46 6.68 14.89 -7.66
C CYS A 46 7.19 14.25 -8.95
N TYR A 47 7.37 15.04 -10.03
CA TYR A 47 7.95 14.54 -11.27
C TYR A 47 9.40 14.06 -11.05
N LEU A 48 10.22 14.87 -10.40
CA LEU A 48 11.61 14.52 -10.13
C LEU A 48 11.67 13.26 -9.26
N VAL A 49 10.87 13.19 -8.19
CA VAL A 49 10.87 12.06 -7.27
C VAL A 49 10.43 10.75 -7.95
N GLU A 50 9.43 10.78 -8.83
CA GLU A 50 8.89 9.57 -9.49
C GLU A 50 9.56 9.23 -10.82
N VAL A 51 9.68 10.20 -11.72
CA VAL A 51 10.10 9.99 -13.11
C VAL A 51 11.58 10.32 -13.28
N GLY A 52 11.99 11.52 -12.86
CA GLY A 52 13.37 12.00 -13.00
C GLY A 52 14.37 11.08 -12.28
N LEU A 53 14.04 10.64 -11.07
CA LEU A 53 14.94 9.89 -10.19
C LEU A 53 14.55 8.41 -10.05
N LYS A 54 13.87 7.84 -11.06
CA LYS A 54 13.46 6.42 -11.05
C LYS A 54 14.63 5.45 -10.91
N GLU A 55 15.82 5.81 -11.42
CA GLU A 55 17.02 4.97 -11.34
C GLU A 55 17.54 4.88 -9.89
N LEU A 56 17.17 5.83 -9.04
CA LEU A 56 17.47 5.88 -7.61
C LEU A 56 16.36 5.23 -6.76
N GLY A 57 15.64 4.26 -7.32
CA GLY A 57 14.52 3.55 -6.71
C GLY A 57 13.18 3.95 -7.36
N ASP A 58 12.55 3.00 -8.04
CA ASP A 58 11.32 3.24 -8.80
C ASP A 58 10.09 3.17 -7.89
N ILE A 59 9.23 4.20 -7.96
CA ILE A 59 7.95 4.27 -7.22
C ILE A 59 6.75 4.37 -8.18
N ARG A 60 6.97 4.12 -9.48
CA ARG A 60 5.90 4.06 -10.49
C ARG A 60 5.09 2.78 -10.32
N GLY A 61 3.91 2.77 -10.94
CA GLY A 61 2.95 1.67 -10.84
C GLY A 61 1.88 1.89 -9.76
N ALA A 62 2.13 2.82 -8.82
CA ALA A 62 1.12 3.44 -7.98
C ALA A 62 0.53 4.71 -8.61
N THR A 63 -0.71 5.07 -8.28
CA THR A 63 -1.38 6.27 -8.80
C THR A 63 -0.74 7.52 -8.23
N SER A 64 -1.09 8.67 -8.81
CA SER A 64 -0.66 9.96 -8.30
C SER A 64 -1.29 10.33 -6.95
N ALA A 65 -2.30 9.58 -6.46
CA ALA A 65 -2.89 9.78 -5.13
C ALA A 65 -1.86 9.61 -3.99
N LYS A 66 -0.81 8.82 -4.21
CA LYS A 66 0.30 8.63 -3.24
C LYS A 66 1.02 9.93 -2.84
N PHE A 67 0.91 10.97 -3.68
CA PHE A 67 1.45 12.31 -3.45
C PHE A 67 0.49 13.22 -2.67
N GLY A 68 -0.71 12.75 -2.34
CA GLY A 68 -1.76 13.54 -1.70
C GLY A 68 -2.48 14.47 -2.67
N ILE A 69 -1.75 15.30 -3.43
CA ILE A 69 -2.28 16.22 -4.46
C ILE A 69 -1.59 16.02 -5.82
N TRP A 70 -2.36 16.06 -6.92
CA TRP A 70 -1.85 15.96 -8.29
C TRP A 70 -2.68 16.77 -9.28
N PHE A 71 -2.13 17.03 -10.47
CA PHE A 71 -2.86 17.70 -11.55
C PHE A 71 -3.26 16.70 -12.65
N GLY A 72 -4.55 16.48 -12.87
CA GLY A 72 -4.99 15.52 -13.87
C GLY A 72 -6.49 15.24 -13.91
N THR A 73 -6.84 14.18 -14.63
CA THR A 73 -8.20 13.64 -14.72
C THR A 73 -8.40 12.54 -13.66
N HIS A 74 -9.64 12.27 -13.25
CA HIS A 74 -9.92 11.21 -12.28
C HIS A 74 -11.31 10.60 -12.47
N GLY A 75 -11.37 9.27 -12.47
CA GLY A 75 -12.62 8.51 -12.62
C GLY A 75 -13.42 8.94 -13.87
N LYS A 76 -14.71 9.24 -13.66
CA LYS A 76 -15.63 9.74 -14.70
C LYS A 76 -15.38 11.21 -15.05
N ASP A 77 -14.73 11.98 -14.17
CA ASP A 77 -14.41 13.38 -14.41
C ASP A 77 -13.12 13.52 -15.22
N LYS A 78 -13.29 13.73 -16.52
CA LYS A 78 -12.19 13.88 -17.48
C LYS A 78 -11.62 15.30 -17.57
N LYS A 79 -12.04 16.24 -16.71
CA LYS A 79 -11.42 17.56 -16.64
C LYS A 79 -10.05 17.48 -15.96
N ARG A 80 -9.04 18.14 -16.54
CA ARG A 80 -7.73 18.33 -15.93
C ARG A 80 -7.81 19.47 -14.92
N LYS A 81 -7.56 19.17 -13.66
CA LYS A 81 -7.51 20.10 -12.54
C LYS A 81 -6.67 19.50 -11.43
N PHE A 82 -6.41 20.29 -10.39
CA PHE A 82 -5.90 19.75 -9.14
C PHE A 82 -6.91 18.75 -8.54
N ARG A 83 -6.35 17.77 -7.85
CA ARG A 83 -7.07 16.64 -7.24
C ARG A 83 -6.37 16.34 -5.93
N THR A 84 -7.14 16.07 -4.88
CA THR A 84 -6.61 15.69 -3.57
C THR A 84 -7.35 14.48 -3.02
N ILE A 85 -6.71 13.77 -2.08
CA ILE A 85 -7.35 12.75 -1.25
C ILE A 85 -7.79 13.34 0.09
N ASN A 86 -8.86 12.80 0.67
CA ASN A 86 -9.40 13.27 1.95
C ASN A 86 -8.43 13.13 3.13
N LYS A 87 -7.39 12.30 3.00
CA LYS A 87 -6.35 12.11 4.01
C LYS A 87 -5.65 13.41 4.42
N PHE A 88 -5.53 14.35 3.49
CA PHE A 88 -4.81 15.60 3.71
C PHE A 88 -5.73 16.83 3.83
N SER A 89 -7.03 16.70 3.57
CA SER A 89 -7.95 17.83 3.70
C SER A 89 -9.38 17.47 4.05
N SER A 90 -10.04 18.42 4.69
CA SER A 90 -11.45 18.35 5.00
C SER A 90 -12.27 18.57 3.73
N LYS A 91 -13.07 17.57 3.33
CA LYS A 91 -13.98 17.65 2.16
C LYS A 91 -13.28 17.95 0.83
N GLY A 92 -11.99 17.63 0.70
CA GLY A 92 -11.25 17.77 -0.56
C GLY A 92 -10.78 19.19 -0.88
N ASP A 93 -10.58 20.04 0.13
CA ASP A 93 -9.92 21.34 -0.05
C ASP A 93 -8.46 21.15 -0.52
N GLU A 94 -8.11 21.74 -1.67
CA GLU A 94 -6.80 21.55 -2.28
C GLU A 94 -5.70 22.37 -1.61
N ASP A 95 -6.03 23.53 -1.07
CA ASP A 95 -5.07 24.44 -0.43
C ASP A 95 -4.73 23.93 0.97
N GLU A 96 -5.74 23.48 1.73
CA GLU A 96 -5.54 22.80 3.01
C GLU A 96 -4.69 21.53 2.83
N ALA A 97 -5.01 20.72 1.81
CA ALA A 97 -4.25 19.50 1.51
C ALA A 97 -2.78 19.81 1.21
N PHE A 98 -2.56 20.79 0.34
CA PHE A 98 -1.20 21.17 -0.04
C PHE A 98 -0.42 21.71 1.16
N ASP A 99 -1.04 22.52 2.01
CA ASP A 99 -0.39 23.05 3.20
C ASP A 99 0.03 21.94 4.18
N ASN A 100 -0.87 20.99 4.46
CA ASN A 100 -0.57 19.82 5.29
C ASN A 100 0.55 18.96 4.70
N ILE A 101 0.57 18.77 3.37
CA ILE A 101 1.61 18.01 2.67
C ILE A 101 2.97 18.71 2.75
N LYS A 102 3.05 20.03 2.53
CA LYS A 102 4.30 20.80 2.65
C LYS A 102 4.90 20.67 4.04
N HIS A 103 4.09 20.86 5.09
CA HIS A 103 4.55 20.71 6.47
C HIS A 103 5.04 19.28 6.77
N ALA A 104 4.30 18.26 6.31
CA ALA A 104 4.70 16.86 6.48
C ALA A 104 6.02 16.53 5.75
N LEU A 105 6.22 17.04 4.53
CA LEU A 105 7.45 16.85 3.75
C LEU A 105 8.64 17.56 4.38
N ALA A 106 8.49 18.84 4.74
CA ALA A 106 9.54 19.62 5.37
C ALA A 106 10.01 18.97 6.68
N LYS A 107 9.06 18.53 7.53
CA LYS A 107 9.35 17.78 8.76
C LYS A 107 10.09 16.48 8.46
N LEU A 108 9.61 15.67 7.51
CA LEU A 108 10.22 14.39 7.14
C LEU A 108 11.67 14.56 6.67
N ILE A 109 11.93 15.56 5.83
CA ILE A 109 13.27 15.84 5.30
C ILE A 109 14.20 16.30 6.44
N ARG A 110 13.75 17.21 7.31
CA ARG A 110 14.53 17.66 8.47
C ARG A 110 14.91 16.49 9.37
N GLU A 111 13.94 15.66 9.75
CA GLU A 111 14.18 14.49 10.60
C GLU A 111 15.09 13.46 9.91
N SER A 112 14.87 13.18 8.62
CA SER A 112 15.70 12.24 7.85
C SER A 112 17.17 12.67 7.80
N LYS A 113 17.45 13.96 7.58
CA LYS A 113 18.82 14.50 7.51
C LYS A 113 19.58 14.37 8.82
N GLN A 114 18.90 14.24 9.96
CA GLN A 114 19.53 14.08 11.28
C GLN A 114 19.82 12.62 11.65
N LEU A 115 19.31 11.66 10.87
CA LEU A 115 19.52 10.24 11.14
C LEU A 115 20.93 9.80 10.73
N SER A 116 21.58 9.04 11.61
CA SER A 116 22.84 8.33 11.34
C SER A 116 22.63 6.87 10.91
N GLU A 117 21.44 6.32 11.19
CA GLU A 117 20.99 4.99 10.78
C GLU A 117 19.50 5.01 10.40
N PHE A 118 19.04 4.01 9.64
CA PHE A 118 17.62 3.93 9.30
C PHE A 118 16.76 3.86 10.57
N LYS A 119 15.71 4.68 10.60
CA LYS A 119 14.61 4.58 11.54
C LYS A 119 13.33 4.92 10.80
N ASN A 120 12.29 4.11 10.95
CA ASN A 120 11.01 4.42 10.33
C ASN A 120 10.41 5.68 10.99
N LEU A 121 10.35 6.78 10.25
CA LEU A 121 9.77 8.04 10.72
C LEU A 121 8.24 8.01 10.57
N LYS A 122 7.54 8.56 11.55
CA LYS A 122 6.09 8.76 11.46
C LYS A 122 5.79 9.91 10.51
N SER A 123 4.94 9.67 9.53
CA SER A 123 4.49 10.67 8.57
C SER A 123 3.13 10.27 8.01
N PRO A 124 2.24 11.24 7.70
CA PRO A 124 0.97 10.96 7.02
C PRO A 124 1.16 10.57 5.53
N LEU A 125 2.35 10.80 4.97
CA LEU A 125 2.69 10.43 3.59
C LEU A 125 2.68 8.89 3.41
N SER A 126 2.31 8.43 2.22
CA SER A 126 2.36 7.00 1.88
C SER A 126 3.77 6.42 2.11
N ASN A 127 3.87 5.16 2.52
CA ASN A 127 5.16 4.54 2.86
C ASN A 127 6.16 4.62 1.71
N MET A 128 5.71 4.31 0.49
CA MET A 128 6.55 4.35 -0.71
C MET A 128 7.12 5.75 -0.98
N PHE A 129 6.29 6.79 -0.89
CA PHE A 129 6.72 8.17 -1.09
C PHE A 129 7.63 8.64 0.04
N LYS A 130 7.23 8.38 1.29
CA LYS A 130 8.01 8.68 2.50
C LYS A 130 9.42 8.10 2.41
N TYR A 131 9.56 6.81 2.15
CA TYR A 131 10.87 6.15 2.09
C TYR A 131 11.71 6.64 0.90
N LYS A 132 11.09 6.95 -0.24
CA LYS A 132 11.78 7.57 -1.37
C LYS A 132 12.35 8.93 -1.00
N ILE A 133 11.58 9.79 -0.35
CA ILE A 133 12.05 11.11 0.13
C ILE A 133 13.18 10.94 1.15
N MET A 134 13.03 10.05 2.13
CA MET A 134 14.08 9.79 3.11
C MET A 134 15.40 9.38 2.44
N TYR A 135 15.35 8.47 1.48
CA TYR A 135 16.52 8.03 0.71
C TYR A 135 17.14 9.17 -0.12
N LEU A 136 16.32 9.96 -0.83
CA LEU A 136 16.83 11.03 -1.67
C LEU A 136 17.54 12.14 -0.88
N TYR A 137 17.08 12.45 0.34
CA TYR A 137 17.72 13.47 1.20
C TYR A 137 18.75 12.90 2.18
N ASN A 138 18.79 11.58 2.40
CA ASN A 138 19.81 10.92 3.20
C ASN A 138 20.07 9.49 2.66
N PRO A 139 20.85 9.34 1.57
CA PRO A 139 21.01 8.05 0.89
C PRO A 139 21.82 7.02 1.71
N ASN A 140 22.57 7.46 2.72
CA ASN A 140 23.46 6.60 3.49
C ASN A 140 22.72 5.78 4.55
N ILE A 141 21.57 6.25 5.02
CA ILE A 141 20.83 5.58 6.09
C ILE A 141 20.00 4.41 5.60
N MET A 142 19.67 4.30 4.31
CA MET A 142 18.76 3.26 3.81
C MET A 142 19.07 2.78 2.40
N LEU A 143 18.59 1.56 2.10
CA LEU A 143 18.62 0.98 0.76
C LEU A 143 17.39 1.45 -0.05
N PRO A 144 17.52 1.81 -1.34
CA PRO A 144 16.41 2.29 -2.17
C PRO A 144 15.48 1.17 -2.66
N SER A 145 14.85 0.48 -1.73
CA SER A 145 13.74 -0.44 -1.94
C SER A 145 12.66 -0.10 -0.93
N PHE A 146 11.53 0.41 -1.43
CA PHE A 146 10.51 1.12 -0.65
C PHE A 146 9.27 0.28 -0.33
N VAL A 147 9.38 -1.04 -0.54
CA VAL A 147 8.36 -2.04 -0.23
C VAL A 147 9.02 -3.15 0.57
N LYS A 148 8.36 -3.66 1.63
CA LYS A 148 8.98 -4.66 2.51
C LYS A 148 9.28 -5.97 1.78
N GLU A 149 8.49 -6.26 0.76
CA GLU A 149 8.43 -7.55 0.11
C GLU A 149 9.75 -7.83 -0.61
N ASP A 150 10.25 -6.81 -1.31
CA ASP A 150 11.56 -6.84 -1.93
C ASP A 150 12.66 -7.02 -0.88
N LEU A 151 12.58 -6.34 0.27
CA LEU A 151 13.60 -6.51 1.31
C LEU A 151 13.59 -7.93 1.89
N PHE A 152 12.42 -8.49 2.22
CA PHE A 152 12.31 -9.84 2.78
C PHE A 152 12.72 -10.91 1.76
N HIS A 153 12.40 -10.69 0.49
CA HIS A 153 12.89 -11.50 -0.63
C HIS A 153 14.42 -11.54 -0.64
N PHE A 154 15.07 -10.37 -0.57
CA PHE A 154 16.53 -10.32 -0.57
C PHE A 154 17.14 -10.90 0.68
N GLU A 155 16.56 -10.69 1.87
CA GLU A 155 17.02 -11.35 3.09
C GLU A 155 17.07 -12.87 2.91
N GLU A 156 15.99 -13.43 2.37
CA GLU A 156 15.89 -14.86 2.11
C GLU A 156 16.89 -15.36 1.07
N LYS A 157 16.99 -14.68 -0.09
CA LYS A 157 17.92 -15.09 -1.15
C LYS A 157 19.39 -15.00 -0.69
N LEU A 158 19.67 -14.15 0.30
CA LEU A 158 20.97 -14.04 0.96
C LEU A 158 21.15 -15.02 2.14
N GLY A 159 20.16 -15.88 2.43
CA GLY A 159 20.22 -16.91 3.47
C GLY A 159 19.89 -16.42 4.88
N PHE A 160 19.32 -15.22 5.02
CA PHE A 160 18.92 -14.69 6.32
C PHE A 160 17.54 -15.19 6.75
N LYS A 161 17.32 -15.15 8.08
CA LYS A 161 15.96 -15.25 8.60
C LYS A 161 15.20 -13.95 8.27
N PRO A 162 13.95 -14.05 7.81
CA PRO A 162 13.15 -12.88 7.45
C PRO A 162 12.91 -11.98 8.65
N SER A 163 13.11 -10.68 8.45
CA SER A 163 12.84 -9.67 9.46
C SER A 163 11.35 -9.55 9.75
N GLN A 164 11.02 -9.07 10.94
CA GLN A 164 9.63 -8.89 11.37
C GLN A 164 9.02 -7.55 10.94
N SER A 165 9.85 -6.62 10.47
CA SER A 165 9.42 -5.29 10.04
C SER A 165 10.36 -4.75 8.98
N TYR A 166 9.86 -3.80 8.18
CA TYR A 166 10.63 -3.08 7.17
C TYR A 166 11.91 -2.46 7.76
N GLU A 167 11.83 -1.86 8.95
CA GLU A 167 13.01 -1.27 9.62
C GLU A 167 14.08 -2.31 9.96
N LYS A 168 13.67 -3.46 10.51
CA LYS A 168 14.61 -4.54 10.82
C LYS A 168 15.27 -5.08 9.55
N ALA A 169 14.51 -5.21 8.47
CA ALA A 169 15.01 -5.63 7.18
C ALA A 169 16.03 -4.65 6.58
N GLN A 170 15.70 -3.36 6.57
CA GLN A 170 16.64 -2.30 6.15
C GLN A 170 17.94 -2.38 6.94
N LYS A 171 17.86 -2.44 8.28
CA LYS A 171 19.06 -2.53 9.14
C LYS A 171 19.89 -3.78 8.85
N GLN A 172 19.26 -4.95 8.75
CA GLN A 172 19.94 -6.21 8.47
C GLN A 172 20.67 -6.19 7.12
N LEU A 173 19.99 -5.75 6.06
CA LEU A 173 20.58 -5.69 4.72
C LEU A 173 21.67 -4.62 4.61
N ILE A 174 21.57 -3.49 5.33
CA ILE A 174 22.63 -2.47 5.38
C ILE A 174 23.88 -3.02 6.09
N ILE A 175 23.71 -3.76 7.19
CA ILE A 175 24.83 -4.41 7.87
C ILE A 175 25.52 -5.40 6.92
N TYR A 176 24.74 -6.22 6.21
CA TYR A 176 25.28 -7.13 5.21
C TYR A 176 26.01 -6.40 4.07
N LYS A 177 25.41 -5.33 3.53
CA LYS A 177 26.01 -4.45 2.53
C LYS A 177 27.34 -3.88 3.03
N ARG A 178 27.42 -3.38 4.26
CA ARG A 178 28.66 -2.82 4.82
C ARG A 178 29.76 -3.87 4.91
N SER A 179 29.42 -5.13 5.17
CA SER A 179 30.37 -6.24 5.21
C SER A 179 30.85 -6.67 3.82
N LYS A 180 29.95 -6.78 2.84
CA LYS A 180 30.28 -7.35 1.50
C LYS A 180 30.57 -6.30 0.42
N PHE A 181 30.14 -5.06 0.65
CA PHE A 181 30.17 -3.95 -0.30
C PHE A 181 30.45 -2.62 0.42
N PRO A 182 31.56 -2.50 1.18
CA PRO A 182 31.80 -1.37 2.08
C PRO A 182 31.83 -0.02 1.35
N ASN A 183 32.46 0.03 0.16
CA ASN A 183 32.72 1.27 -0.58
C ASN A 183 31.66 1.62 -1.63
N GLY A 184 30.76 0.69 -2.00
CA GLY A 184 29.74 0.97 -3.01
C GLY A 184 28.58 1.77 -2.43
N ALA A 185 27.83 2.49 -3.25
CA ALA A 185 26.65 3.20 -2.75
C ALA A 185 25.48 2.23 -2.47
N ASN A 186 24.52 2.68 -1.67
CA ASN A 186 23.34 1.87 -1.34
C ASN A 186 22.49 1.55 -2.60
N HIS A 187 22.43 2.46 -3.58
CA HIS A 187 21.75 2.18 -4.85
C HIS A 187 22.45 1.12 -5.69
N ASP A 188 23.79 1.11 -5.74
CA ASP A 188 24.54 0.10 -6.49
C ASP A 188 24.28 -1.30 -5.91
N PHE A 189 24.31 -1.39 -4.59
CA PHE A 189 24.01 -2.63 -3.89
C PHE A 189 22.59 -3.12 -4.18
N MET A 190 21.58 -2.24 -4.12
CA MET A 190 20.21 -2.62 -4.45
C MET A 190 20.02 -2.97 -5.92
N ALA A 191 20.64 -2.24 -6.85
CA ALA A 191 20.60 -2.55 -8.26
C ALA A 191 21.18 -3.94 -8.54
N LYS A 192 22.23 -4.34 -7.81
CA LYS A 192 22.78 -5.70 -7.86
C LYS A 192 21.77 -6.72 -7.37
N LEU A 193 21.14 -6.51 -6.21
CA LEU A 193 20.13 -7.45 -5.68
C LEU A 193 18.95 -7.64 -6.64
N TYR A 194 18.42 -6.56 -7.20
CA TYR A 194 17.35 -6.65 -8.21
C TYR A 194 17.80 -7.36 -9.50
N ALA A 195 19.05 -7.16 -9.94
CA ALA A 195 19.58 -7.84 -11.11
C ALA A 195 19.83 -9.33 -10.89
N GLU A 196 20.22 -9.72 -9.68
CA GLU A 196 20.57 -11.10 -9.33
C GLU A 196 19.34 -11.93 -8.95
N TYR A 197 18.40 -11.34 -8.20
CA TYR A 197 17.27 -12.06 -7.61
C TYR A 197 15.90 -11.61 -8.13
N GLY A 198 15.85 -10.61 -9.00
CA GLY A 198 14.59 -10.03 -9.48
C GLY A 198 13.85 -9.22 -8.41
N ARG A 199 12.65 -8.74 -8.77
CA ARG A 199 11.68 -8.17 -7.82
C ARG A 199 10.88 -9.29 -7.18
N TYR A 200 10.32 -9.03 -6.01
CA TYR A 200 9.34 -9.92 -5.42
C TYR A 200 8.07 -9.96 -6.29
N ASN A 201 7.54 -11.15 -6.53
CA ASN A 201 6.50 -11.38 -7.54
C ASN A 201 5.09 -11.09 -6.98
N ILE A 202 4.51 -9.94 -7.34
CA ILE A 202 3.16 -9.53 -6.93
C ILE A 202 2.09 -10.51 -7.42
N ASP A 203 2.21 -11.05 -8.63
CA ASP A 203 1.24 -12.02 -9.16
C ASP A 203 1.25 -13.31 -8.35
N GLN A 204 2.43 -13.72 -7.88
CA GLN A 204 2.56 -14.85 -6.96
C GLN A 204 1.89 -14.56 -5.61
N ILE A 205 2.03 -13.34 -5.06
CA ILE A 205 1.30 -12.94 -3.84
C ILE A 205 -0.21 -12.99 -4.06
N LYS A 206 -0.67 -12.43 -5.19
CA LYS A 206 -2.09 -12.40 -5.54
C LYS A 206 -2.65 -13.82 -5.59
N SER A 207 -1.99 -14.70 -6.34
CA SER A 207 -2.37 -16.10 -6.46
C SER A 207 -2.35 -16.85 -5.11
N VAL A 208 -1.35 -16.60 -4.27
CA VAL A 208 -1.29 -17.17 -2.92
C VAL A 208 -2.44 -16.66 -2.05
N ASN A 209 -2.75 -15.35 -2.08
CA ASN A 209 -3.85 -14.78 -1.31
C ASN A 209 -5.21 -15.34 -1.78
N GLU A 210 -5.45 -15.39 -3.09
CA GLU A 210 -6.65 -16.01 -3.68
C GLU A 210 -6.80 -17.46 -3.22
N SER A 211 -5.72 -18.25 -3.25
CA SER A 211 -5.74 -19.63 -2.75
C SER A 211 -6.12 -19.73 -1.27
N PHE A 212 -5.70 -18.77 -0.45
CA PHE A 212 -6.04 -18.74 0.98
C PHE A 212 -7.46 -18.24 1.23
N ASP A 213 -7.97 -17.31 0.43
CA ASP A 213 -9.35 -16.84 0.49
C ASP A 213 -10.34 -17.94 0.05
N ASP A 214 -9.98 -18.72 -0.96
CA ASP A 214 -10.71 -19.94 -1.34
C ASP A 214 -10.76 -20.98 -0.21
N LYS A 215 -9.63 -21.19 0.49
CA LYS A 215 -9.56 -22.10 1.64
C LYS A 215 -10.42 -21.59 2.80
N LEU A 216 -10.46 -20.28 3.03
CA LEU A 216 -11.32 -19.65 4.02
C LEU A 216 -12.79 -19.90 3.67
N ASN A 217 -13.23 -19.61 2.44
CA ASN A 217 -14.59 -19.85 1.97
C ASN A 217 -15.01 -21.33 2.08
N LYS A 218 -14.12 -22.27 1.72
CA LYS A 218 -14.34 -23.72 1.92
C LYS A 218 -14.45 -24.13 3.38
N THR A 219 -13.79 -23.42 4.29
CA THR A 219 -13.87 -23.68 5.73
C THR A 219 -15.17 -23.13 6.30
N ILE A 220 -15.50 -21.88 5.97
CA ILE A 220 -16.70 -21.18 6.44
C ILE A 220 -17.99 -21.84 5.92
N SER A 221 -18.01 -22.32 4.69
CA SER A 221 -19.15 -23.05 4.13
C SER A 221 -19.48 -24.35 4.90
N LYS A 222 -18.55 -24.90 5.68
CA LYS A 222 -18.76 -26.07 6.55
C LYS A 222 -19.22 -25.72 7.96
N ASN A 223 -19.18 -24.45 8.36
CA ASN A 223 -19.62 -24.03 9.69
C ASN A 223 -21.13 -24.25 9.81
N LYS A 224 -21.54 -24.93 10.88
CA LYS A 224 -22.96 -25.24 11.12
C LYS A 224 -23.70 -24.14 11.89
N LYS A 225 -22.98 -23.32 12.65
CA LYS A 225 -23.55 -22.33 13.57
C LYS A 225 -22.73 -21.04 13.56
N ASP A 226 -23.42 -19.94 13.79
CA ASP A 226 -22.80 -18.64 14.01
C ASP A 226 -22.09 -18.55 15.37
N PRO A 227 -21.11 -17.64 15.52
CA PRO A 227 -20.55 -17.29 16.82
C PRO A 227 -21.65 -16.89 17.81
N LYS A 228 -21.56 -17.39 19.04
CA LYS A 228 -22.55 -17.10 20.09
C LYS A 228 -22.40 -15.70 20.67
N ASP A 229 -21.16 -15.23 20.73
CA ASP A 229 -20.79 -13.90 21.16
C ASP A 229 -21.02 -12.86 20.05
N GLU A 230 -21.03 -11.59 20.45
CA GLU A 230 -20.99 -10.46 19.54
C GLU A 230 -19.55 -9.98 19.41
N TYR A 231 -19.20 -9.48 18.22
CA TYR A 231 -17.92 -8.84 17.99
C TYR A 231 -18.04 -7.36 18.29
N ILE A 232 -17.14 -6.83 19.12
CA ILE A 232 -17.05 -5.40 19.42
C ILE A 232 -15.86 -4.87 18.63
N THR A 233 -16.09 -3.82 17.82
CA THR A 233 -15.03 -3.17 17.05
C THR A 233 -13.91 -2.70 17.98
N HIS A 234 -12.68 -3.07 17.65
CA HIS A 234 -11.49 -2.59 18.33
C HIS A 234 -10.28 -2.72 17.42
N LYS A 235 -9.18 -2.04 17.77
CA LYS A 235 -7.91 -2.17 17.06
C LYS A 235 -7.28 -3.53 17.36
N GLU A 236 -7.40 -4.47 16.43
CA GLU A 236 -6.79 -5.79 16.55
C GLU A 236 -5.32 -5.74 16.05
N PRO A 237 -4.34 -6.24 16.81
CA PRO A 237 -2.94 -6.21 16.39
C PRO A 237 -2.67 -7.13 15.21
N ARG A 238 -1.81 -6.70 14.30
CA ARG A 238 -1.40 -7.50 13.14
C ARG A 238 -0.71 -8.80 13.57
N LEU A 239 -1.17 -9.93 13.00
CA LEU A 239 -0.50 -11.22 13.15
C LEU A 239 0.81 -11.28 12.35
N LYS A 240 1.74 -12.14 12.78
CA LYS A 240 2.96 -12.39 12.02
C LYS A 240 2.63 -13.07 10.69
N PRO A 241 3.21 -12.62 9.56
CA PRO A 241 3.03 -13.29 8.29
C PRO A 241 3.61 -14.70 8.36
N LYS A 242 2.96 -15.63 7.65
CA LYS A 242 3.43 -16.98 7.39
C LYS A 242 4.03 -17.03 5.99
N LYS A 243 4.82 -18.07 5.72
CA LYS A 243 5.49 -18.26 4.44
C LYS A 243 5.00 -19.54 3.77
N VAL A 244 4.71 -19.47 2.48
CA VAL A 244 4.41 -20.60 1.59
C VAL A 244 5.27 -20.42 0.35
N GLU A 245 6.08 -21.41 0.02
CA GLU A 245 7.12 -21.29 -1.01
C GLU A 245 7.98 -20.05 -0.76
N ASP A 246 8.13 -19.15 -1.73
CA ASP A 246 8.87 -17.90 -1.63
C ASP A 246 7.97 -16.70 -1.24
N VAL A 247 6.72 -16.93 -0.81
CA VAL A 247 5.74 -15.86 -0.56
C VAL A 247 5.30 -15.77 0.90
N TYR A 248 5.37 -14.56 1.47
CA TYR A 248 4.75 -14.19 2.73
C TYR A 248 3.26 -13.85 2.55
N TYR A 249 2.43 -14.39 3.42
CA TYR A 249 1.00 -14.13 3.48
C TYR A 249 0.51 -14.02 4.92
N TYR A 250 -0.60 -13.32 5.15
CA TYR A 250 -1.22 -13.23 6.46
C TYR A 250 -2.26 -14.33 6.66
N PRO A 251 -2.25 -15.04 7.79
CA PRO A 251 -3.22 -16.10 8.05
C PRO A 251 -4.63 -15.51 8.22
N ARG A 252 -5.62 -16.11 7.57
CA ARG A 252 -7.03 -15.77 7.75
C ARG A 252 -7.58 -16.44 9.01
N ASN A 253 -8.42 -15.73 9.75
CA ASN A 253 -9.09 -16.17 10.94
C ASN A 253 -10.57 -16.49 10.62
N PRO A 254 -10.95 -17.78 10.58
CA PRO A 254 -12.33 -18.18 10.31
C PRO A 254 -13.35 -17.59 11.30
N LYS A 255 -12.93 -17.23 12.51
CA LYS A 255 -13.83 -16.58 13.49
C LYS A 255 -14.25 -15.18 13.01
N MET A 256 -13.33 -14.40 12.45
CA MET A 256 -13.62 -13.04 11.95
C MET A 256 -14.54 -13.07 10.75
N ALA A 257 -14.29 -13.99 9.83
CA ALA A 257 -15.19 -14.26 8.72
C ALA A 257 -16.59 -14.69 9.17
N ALA A 258 -16.70 -15.55 10.19
CA ALA A 258 -17.98 -15.97 10.73
C ALA A 258 -18.77 -14.81 11.39
N TYR A 259 -18.08 -13.88 12.08
CA TYR A 259 -18.73 -12.66 12.57
C TYR A 259 -19.24 -11.77 11.45
N ALA A 260 -18.43 -11.56 10.40
CA ALA A 260 -18.85 -10.76 9.26
C ALA A 260 -20.11 -11.32 8.57
N LEU A 261 -20.16 -12.65 8.35
CA LEU A 261 -21.35 -13.30 7.80
C LEU A 261 -22.58 -13.18 8.72
N LYS A 262 -22.39 -13.39 10.03
CA LYS A 262 -23.46 -13.22 11.05
C LYS A 262 -24.00 -11.78 11.01
N ASN A 263 -23.12 -10.79 10.98
CA ASN A 263 -23.48 -9.37 10.95
C ASN A 263 -24.26 -9.01 9.66
N ALA A 264 -23.91 -9.63 8.53
CA ALA A 264 -24.62 -9.50 7.28
C ALA A 264 -25.90 -10.37 7.19
N GLN A 265 -26.26 -11.09 8.26
CA GLN A 265 -27.37 -12.05 8.28
C GLN A 265 -27.31 -13.07 7.14
N HIS A 266 -26.09 -13.46 6.74
CA HIS A 266 -25.81 -14.32 5.59
C HIS A 266 -26.44 -13.82 4.27
N LYS A 267 -26.63 -12.51 4.12
CA LYS A 267 -27.09 -11.86 2.87
C LYS A 267 -25.93 -11.21 2.15
N CYS A 268 -26.12 -10.90 0.87
CA CYS A 268 -25.16 -10.12 0.10
C CYS A 268 -25.23 -8.65 0.52
N GLU A 269 -24.10 -8.06 0.90
CA GLU A 269 -24.01 -6.65 1.32
C GLU A 269 -24.05 -5.68 0.13
N ASN A 270 -23.67 -6.13 -1.08
CA ASN A 270 -23.92 -5.34 -2.27
C ASN A 270 -25.42 -5.21 -2.60
N ASN A 271 -26.23 -6.24 -2.32
CA ASN A 271 -27.69 -6.18 -2.47
C ASN A 271 -28.36 -7.31 -1.67
N SER A 272 -29.17 -6.94 -0.67
CA SER A 272 -29.85 -7.90 0.21
C SER A 272 -30.89 -8.76 -0.50
N GLU A 273 -31.37 -8.31 -1.67
CA GLU A 273 -32.39 -8.99 -2.47
C GLU A 273 -31.80 -9.99 -3.46
N HIS A 274 -30.47 -10.11 -3.55
CA HIS A 274 -29.86 -11.14 -4.40
C HIS A 274 -30.18 -12.53 -3.86
N GLU A 275 -30.79 -13.34 -4.72
CA GLU A 275 -31.06 -14.73 -4.42
C GLU A 275 -29.75 -15.50 -4.18
N CYS A 276 -29.70 -16.19 -3.04
CA CYS A 276 -28.60 -17.05 -2.65
C CYS A 276 -29.18 -18.43 -2.36
N PHE A 277 -28.55 -19.48 -2.88
CA PHE A 277 -28.99 -20.84 -2.58
C PHE A 277 -28.71 -21.19 -1.11
N ILE A 278 -29.48 -22.11 -0.54
CA ILE A 278 -29.28 -22.59 0.83
C ILE A 278 -28.09 -23.55 0.91
N ARG A 279 -27.25 -23.37 1.93
CA ARG A 279 -26.07 -24.22 2.15
C ARG A 279 -26.48 -25.68 2.35
N ARG A 280 -25.59 -26.61 1.99
CA ARG A 280 -25.79 -28.04 2.32
C ARG A 280 -25.52 -28.35 3.78
N SER A 281 -24.73 -27.52 4.45
CA SER A 281 -24.24 -27.73 5.81
C SER A 281 -25.21 -27.26 6.89
N ASN A 282 -26.10 -26.33 6.55
CA ASN A 282 -27.13 -25.73 7.40
C ASN A 282 -28.17 -24.98 6.54
N ASP A 283 -29.24 -24.47 7.17
CA ASP A 283 -30.33 -23.77 6.48
C ASP A 283 -30.05 -22.28 6.20
N MET A 284 -28.78 -21.86 6.18
CA MET A 284 -28.40 -20.47 5.91
C MET A 284 -28.17 -20.25 4.41
N PRO A 285 -28.45 -19.05 3.87
CA PRO A 285 -28.05 -18.70 2.51
C PRO A 285 -26.53 -18.76 2.32
N TYR A 286 -26.09 -19.14 1.11
CA TYR A 286 -24.69 -19.21 0.76
C TYR A 286 -24.18 -17.85 0.26
N THR A 287 -23.20 -17.32 0.98
CA THR A 287 -22.43 -16.14 0.60
C THR A 287 -20.95 -16.41 0.82
N GLU A 288 -20.13 -15.75 0.00
CA GLU A 288 -18.69 -15.78 0.01
C GLU A 288 -18.15 -14.60 0.83
N VAL A 289 -17.10 -14.89 1.57
CA VAL A 289 -16.33 -13.97 2.37
C VAL A 289 -15.32 -13.29 1.46
N HIS A 290 -15.30 -11.97 1.47
CA HIS A 290 -14.36 -11.15 0.72
C HIS A 290 -13.73 -10.09 1.60
N HIS A 291 -12.41 -9.92 1.55
CA HIS A 291 -11.75 -8.80 2.23
C HIS A 291 -11.85 -7.56 1.34
N LEU A 292 -12.56 -6.53 1.81
CA LEU A 292 -12.76 -5.28 1.06
C LEU A 292 -11.41 -4.61 0.76
N ILE A 293 -10.53 -4.45 1.74
CA ILE A 293 -9.13 -4.10 1.54
C ILE A 293 -8.35 -5.42 1.36
N PRO A 294 -7.78 -5.69 0.18
CA PRO A 294 -7.09 -6.95 -0.08
C PRO A 294 -5.91 -7.17 0.87
N LEU A 295 -5.78 -8.37 1.42
CA LEU A 295 -4.77 -8.68 2.44
C LEU A 295 -3.33 -8.63 1.94
N CYS A 296 -3.09 -8.60 0.63
CA CYS A 296 -1.75 -8.32 0.10
C CYS A 296 -1.26 -6.89 0.44
N TYR A 297 -2.16 -5.96 0.80
CA TYR A 297 -1.83 -4.58 1.19
C TYR A 297 -1.73 -4.36 2.69
N TYR A 298 -1.60 -5.43 3.48
CA TYR A 298 -1.41 -5.36 4.93
C TYR A 298 -0.37 -4.31 5.35
N ASP A 299 0.65 -4.09 4.53
CA ASP A 299 1.77 -3.23 4.85
C ASP A 299 1.62 -1.74 4.58
N GLU A 300 0.52 -1.34 3.95
CA GLU A 300 0.15 0.06 3.85
C GLU A 300 -0.45 0.59 5.16
N PHE A 301 -0.69 -0.28 6.16
CA PHE A 301 -1.30 0.06 7.43
C PHE A 301 -0.32 -0.08 8.60
N ASP A 302 -0.49 0.73 9.64
CA ASP A 302 0.40 0.75 10.82
C ASP A 302 -0.06 -0.23 11.90
N GLU A 303 0.63 -1.37 12.06
CA GLU A 303 0.49 -2.39 13.13
C GLU A 303 -0.92 -2.97 13.40
N VAL A 304 -1.95 -2.55 12.66
CA VAL A 304 -3.32 -3.07 12.73
C VAL A 304 -3.55 -4.28 11.83
N SER A 305 -4.52 -5.12 12.22
CA SER A 305 -5.01 -6.24 11.45
C SER A 305 -6.00 -5.80 10.36
N LEU A 306 -5.84 -6.28 9.13
CA LEU A 306 -6.84 -6.16 8.07
C LEU A 306 -7.84 -7.34 8.05
N ASP A 307 -7.55 -8.43 8.75
CA ASP A 307 -8.42 -9.60 8.86
C ASP A 307 -9.40 -9.44 10.02
N VAL A 308 -10.25 -8.41 9.92
CA VAL A 308 -11.25 -8.00 10.92
C VAL A 308 -12.64 -7.92 10.28
N PRO A 309 -13.75 -8.13 11.03
CA PRO A 309 -15.11 -8.10 10.48
C PRO A 309 -15.47 -6.79 9.75
N GLU A 310 -14.85 -5.67 10.13
CA GLU A 310 -15.05 -4.37 9.50
C GLU A 310 -14.58 -4.35 8.04
N ASN A 311 -13.50 -5.06 7.76
CA ASN A 311 -12.90 -5.20 6.44
C ASN A 311 -13.39 -6.45 5.67
N ILE A 312 -14.19 -7.30 6.30
CA ILE A 312 -14.73 -8.51 5.67
C ILE A 312 -16.20 -8.27 5.27
N VAL A 313 -16.52 -8.55 4.02
CA VAL A 313 -17.87 -8.41 3.47
C VAL A 313 -18.43 -9.76 3.00
N SER A 314 -19.75 -9.92 3.16
CA SER A 314 -20.55 -11.06 2.71
C SER A 314 -21.13 -10.77 1.32
N LEU A 315 -20.76 -11.56 0.32
CA LEU A 315 -21.19 -11.36 -1.07
C LEU A 315 -21.83 -12.63 -1.63
N CYS A 316 -22.85 -12.49 -2.48
CA CYS A 316 -23.25 -13.63 -3.31
C CYS A 316 -22.15 -13.93 -4.35
N SER A 317 -22.11 -15.15 -4.88
CA SER A 317 -21.07 -15.55 -5.83
C SER A 317 -21.00 -14.65 -7.08
N ASN A 318 -22.12 -14.06 -7.51
CA ASN A 318 -22.09 -13.11 -8.62
C ASN A 318 -21.35 -11.82 -8.25
N CYS A 319 -21.71 -11.18 -7.14
CA CYS A 319 -21.09 -9.93 -6.69
C CYS A 319 -19.60 -10.13 -6.34
N HIS A 320 -19.26 -11.27 -5.73
CA HIS A 320 -17.88 -11.63 -5.42
C HIS A 320 -17.02 -11.64 -6.70
N ASN A 321 -17.47 -12.36 -7.73
CA ASN A 321 -16.79 -12.40 -9.02
C ASN A 321 -16.82 -11.06 -9.77
N GLU A 322 -17.89 -10.27 -9.64
CA GLU A 322 -17.99 -8.94 -10.27
C GLU A 322 -16.97 -7.94 -9.71
N ILE A 323 -16.61 -8.04 -8.42
CA ILE A 323 -15.53 -7.23 -7.84
C ILE A 323 -14.17 -7.57 -8.47
N HIS A 324 -13.90 -8.85 -8.74
CA HIS A 324 -12.61 -9.28 -9.29
C HIS A 324 -12.50 -9.09 -10.81
N TYR A 325 -13.57 -9.39 -11.55
CA TYR A 325 -13.53 -9.54 -13.01
C TYR A 325 -14.52 -8.63 -13.74
N GLY A 326 -15.44 -7.99 -13.01
CA GLY A 326 -16.55 -7.25 -13.58
C GLY A 326 -16.20 -5.81 -13.96
N LYS A 327 -16.87 -5.30 -15.01
CA LYS A 327 -16.73 -3.90 -15.44
C LYS A 327 -17.26 -2.88 -14.42
N ASN A 328 -18.12 -3.32 -13.50
CA ASN A 328 -18.70 -2.46 -12.47
C ASN A 328 -18.05 -2.64 -11.08
N ALA A 329 -16.88 -3.29 -10.99
CA ALA A 329 -16.17 -3.50 -9.74
C ALA A 329 -16.09 -2.22 -8.89
N ASP A 330 -15.65 -1.10 -9.50
CA ASP A 330 -15.54 0.20 -8.83
C ASP A 330 -16.84 0.67 -8.16
N GLN A 331 -18.01 0.36 -8.75
CA GLN A 331 -19.30 0.76 -8.21
C GLN A 331 -19.63 -0.03 -6.95
N ILE A 332 -19.37 -1.34 -6.97
CA ILE A 332 -19.57 -2.23 -5.82
C ILE A 332 -18.61 -1.84 -4.70
N ILE A 333 -17.32 -1.68 -5.01
CA ILE A 333 -16.28 -1.28 -4.04
C ILE A 333 -16.62 0.08 -3.42
N THR A 334 -17.04 1.05 -4.22
CA THR A 334 -17.45 2.38 -3.73
C THR A 334 -18.63 2.30 -2.77
N LYS A 335 -19.65 1.49 -3.09
CA LYS A 335 -20.79 1.28 -2.21
C LYS A 335 -20.35 0.70 -0.86
N LEU A 336 -19.63 -0.43 -0.89
CA LEU A 336 -19.17 -1.13 0.30
C LEU A 336 -18.25 -0.25 1.16
N TYR A 337 -17.35 0.50 0.55
CA TYR A 337 -16.50 1.45 1.26
C TYR A 337 -17.32 2.49 2.03
N ASN A 338 -18.31 3.10 1.38
CA ASN A 338 -19.13 4.13 2.02
C ASN A 338 -19.93 3.58 3.21
N GLU A 339 -20.32 2.31 3.16
CA GLU A 339 -21.00 1.61 4.25
C GLU A 339 -20.05 1.21 5.39
N ARG A 340 -18.75 1.03 5.11
CA ARG A 340 -17.77 0.51 6.07
C ARG A 340 -16.79 1.56 6.62
N LYS A 341 -16.59 2.72 5.98
CA LYS A 341 -15.52 3.68 6.29
C LYS A 341 -15.40 4.08 7.77
N GLU A 342 -16.52 4.31 8.46
CA GLU A 342 -16.51 4.71 9.88
C GLU A 342 -16.02 3.56 10.78
N LYS A 343 -16.44 2.33 10.46
CA LYS A 343 -16.03 1.13 11.21
C LYS A 343 -14.58 0.75 10.93
N LEU A 344 -14.12 0.92 9.69
CA LEU A 344 -12.70 0.77 9.33
C LEU A 344 -11.84 1.73 10.16
N LEU A 345 -12.25 3.00 10.24
CA LEU A 345 -11.55 3.99 11.05
C LEU A 345 -11.54 3.64 12.54
N GLU A 346 -12.66 3.17 13.10
CA GLU A 346 -12.76 2.68 14.49
C GLU A 346 -11.82 1.49 14.76
N ALA A 347 -11.69 0.57 13.79
CA ALA A 347 -10.72 -0.53 13.82
C ALA A 347 -9.25 -0.06 13.64
N GLY A 348 -9.02 1.24 13.44
CA GLY A 348 -7.70 1.83 13.23
C GLY A 348 -7.18 1.70 11.80
N ILE A 349 -8.04 1.36 10.85
CA ILE A 349 -7.74 1.22 9.43
C ILE A 349 -8.16 2.51 8.73
N ASP A 350 -7.23 3.44 8.61
CA ASP A 350 -7.42 4.70 7.89
C ASP A 350 -7.05 4.52 6.41
N ILE A 351 -8.06 4.53 5.55
CA ILE A 351 -7.92 4.43 4.08
C ILE A 351 -8.99 5.28 3.41
N SER A 352 -8.61 5.97 2.34
CA SER A 352 -9.53 6.67 1.45
C SER A 352 -10.14 5.75 0.38
N LEU A 353 -11.28 6.14 -0.20
CA LEU A 353 -11.89 5.41 -1.32
C LEU A 353 -10.92 5.30 -2.50
N GLU A 354 -10.16 6.37 -2.74
CA GLU A 354 -9.20 6.48 -3.82
C GLU A 354 -8.06 5.46 -3.67
N GLU A 355 -7.50 5.35 -2.46
CA GLU A 355 -6.49 4.34 -2.13
C GLU A 355 -7.05 2.92 -2.30
N LEU A 356 -8.30 2.68 -1.88
CA LEU A 356 -8.94 1.37 -2.03
C LEU A 356 -9.13 0.98 -3.50
N LEU A 357 -9.69 1.86 -4.33
CA LEU A 357 -9.89 1.58 -5.75
C LEU A 357 -8.56 1.33 -6.47
N GLU A 358 -7.51 2.06 -6.11
CA GLU A 358 -6.18 1.84 -6.64
C GLU A 358 -5.63 0.44 -6.32
N MET A 359 -5.85 -0.06 -5.09
CA MET A 359 -5.46 -1.41 -4.71
C MET A 359 -6.08 -2.45 -5.66
N TYR A 360 -7.38 -2.32 -5.97
CA TYR A 360 -8.05 -3.20 -6.93
C TYR A 360 -7.53 -3.03 -8.35
N HIS A 361 -7.36 -1.80 -8.82
CA HIS A 361 -6.86 -1.55 -10.18
C HIS A 361 -5.45 -2.11 -10.40
N LYS A 362 -4.58 -2.08 -9.38
CA LYS A 362 -3.26 -2.71 -9.45
C LYS A 362 -3.35 -4.22 -9.54
N LEU A 363 -4.19 -4.85 -8.72
CA LEU A 363 -4.37 -6.30 -8.73
C LEU A 363 -5.01 -6.78 -10.03
N ASN A 364 -5.88 -5.98 -10.64
CA ASN A 364 -6.65 -6.34 -11.82
C ASN A 364 -6.08 -5.78 -13.14
N LYS A 365 -4.84 -5.28 -13.14
CA LYS A 365 -4.12 -5.00 -14.40
C LYS A 365 -3.86 -6.32 -15.13
N HIS A 366 -4.83 -6.71 -15.96
CA HIS A 366 -4.59 -7.64 -17.04
C HIS A 366 -3.67 -6.92 -18.04
N GLU A 367 -2.50 -7.51 -18.33
CA GLU A 367 -1.66 -7.11 -19.46
C GLU A 367 -2.44 -7.16 -20.78
#